data_AF-C1BMN4-F1
#
_entry.id   AF-C1BMN4-F1
#
_cell.length_a   1.000
_cell.length_b   1.000
_cell.length_c   1.000
_cell.angle_alpha   90.00
_cell.angle_beta   90.00
_cell.angle_gamma   90.00
#
_symmetry.space_group_name_H-M   'P 1'
#
loop_
_entity.id
_entity.type
_entity.pdbx_description
1 polymer ?
#
loop_
_entity_poly.entity_id
_entity_poly.type
_entity_poly.pdbx_seq_one_letter_code
_entity_poly.pdbx_strand_id
1 'polypeptide(L)'
;MGDKDEIVQRAKLAEQAERYDDMAASMKSVTETGFELTNEERNLLSVAYKNVVGARRSSWRVISSIETKTESSERKQQMAKEYREKVESELREICHDVLNLLDVYLIPKASNAESKVFYLKMKGDYYRYLAEVAVGEQKNAVVEDSQKAYQDAYDISKSQMQPTILFDSDLPLTFQSSTTKFSTPLIRPACWPRRPLMMRSQSWIRSMRIVTRTVP
;
A
#
# COMPACT_ATOMS: atom_id res chain seq x y z
N MET A 1 -21.13 10.08 -19.73
CA MET A 1 -20.20 8.97 -20.00
C MET A 1 -18.85 9.42 -20.57
N GLY A 2 -18.79 10.36 -21.53
CA GLY A 2 -17.52 10.74 -22.19
C GLY A 2 -16.40 11.23 -21.27
N ASP A 3 -16.70 12.08 -20.29
CA ASP A 3 -15.68 12.70 -19.43
C ASP A 3 -14.89 11.67 -18.57
N LYS A 4 -15.58 10.66 -18.01
CA LYS A 4 -14.93 9.61 -17.21
C LYS A 4 -14.00 8.74 -18.05
N ASP A 5 -14.48 8.30 -19.21
CA ASP A 5 -13.72 7.42 -20.10
C ASP A 5 -12.49 8.14 -20.66
N GLU A 6 -12.61 9.42 -20.99
CA GLU A 6 -11.48 10.27 -21.41
C GLU A 6 -10.41 10.39 -20.32
N ILE A 7 -10.81 10.62 -19.06
CA ILE A 7 -9.87 10.71 -17.94
C ILE A 7 -9.18 9.35 -17.69
N VAL A 8 -9.89 8.23 -17.81
CA VAL A 8 -9.30 6.88 -17.70
C VAL A 8 -8.32 6.60 -18.84
N GLN A 9 -8.63 7.01 -20.08
CA GLN A 9 -7.69 6.90 -21.20
C GLN A 9 -6.43 7.75 -20.96
N ARG A 10 -6.58 8.96 -20.43
CA ARG A 10 -5.44 9.79 -20.04
C ARG A 10 -4.58 9.14 -18.96
N ALA A 11 -5.20 8.49 -17.96
CA ALA A 11 -4.47 7.74 -16.94
C ALA A 11 -3.66 6.59 -17.54
N LYS A 12 -4.20 5.87 -18.52
CA LYS A 12 -3.48 4.79 -19.25
C LYS A 12 -2.30 5.33 -20.06
N LEU A 13 -2.45 6.49 -20.70
CA LEU A 13 -1.33 7.16 -21.38
C LEU A 13 -0.25 7.61 -20.39
N ALA A 14 -0.64 8.14 -19.23
CA ALA A 14 0.29 8.52 -18.17
C ALA A 14 1.04 7.32 -17.60
N GLU A 15 0.39 6.15 -17.47
CA GLU A 15 1.03 4.89 -17.08
C GLU A 15 2.13 4.49 -18.09
N GLN A 16 1.85 4.54 -19.39
CA GLN A 16 2.82 4.23 -20.44
C GLN A 16 4.00 5.19 -20.48
N ALA A 17 3.77 6.45 -20.09
CA ALA A 17 4.81 7.48 -19.98
C ALA A 17 5.53 7.47 -18.62
N GLU A 18 5.23 6.52 -17.73
CA GLU A 18 5.74 6.45 -16.35
C GLU A 18 5.50 7.73 -15.52
N ARG A 19 4.51 8.54 -15.91
CA ARG A 19 4.11 9.77 -15.22
C ARG A 19 3.04 9.47 -14.17
N TYR A 20 3.44 8.78 -13.11
CA TYR A 20 2.50 8.30 -12.08
C TYR A 20 1.80 9.42 -11.29
N ASP A 21 2.41 10.60 -11.16
CA ASP A 21 1.78 11.77 -10.53
C ASP A 21 0.55 12.24 -11.35
N ASP A 22 0.68 12.35 -12.68
CA ASP A 22 -0.42 12.69 -13.60
C ASP A 22 -1.49 11.59 -13.61
N MET A 23 -1.06 10.33 -13.55
CA MET A 23 -1.95 9.18 -13.46
C MET A 23 -2.78 9.22 -12.16
N ALA A 24 -2.15 9.53 -11.03
CA ALA A 24 -2.81 9.64 -9.74
C ALA A 24 -3.83 10.79 -9.73
N ALA A 25 -3.46 11.95 -10.28
CA ALA A 25 -4.38 13.09 -10.42
C ALA A 25 -5.61 12.74 -11.27
N SER A 26 -5.40 12.05 -12.40
CA SER A 26 -6.50 11.62 -13.28
C SER A 26 -7.43 10.63 -12.57
N MET A 27 -6.86 9.61 -11.91
CA MET A 27 -7.65 8.60 -11.18
C MET A 27 -8.34 9.16 -9.94
N LYS A 28 -7.78 10.21 -9.33
CA LYS A 28 -8.44 10.97 -8.26
C LYS A 28 -9.71 11.64 -8.77
N SER A 29 -9.65 12.37 -9.88
CA SER A 29 -10.84 12.98 -10.50
C SER A 29 -11.91 11.94 -10.80
N VAL A 30 -11.54 10.76 -11.32
CA VAL A 30 -12.48 9.66 -11.56
C VAL A 30 -13.15 9.18 -10.27
N THR A 31 -12.39 9.09 -9.18
CA THR A 31 -12.91 8.65 -7.87
C THR A 31 -13.86 9.67 -7.26
N GLU A 32 -13.56 10.97 -7.42
CA GLU A 32 -14.37 12.08 -6.91
C GLU A 32 -15.71 12.25 -7.65
N THR A 33 -15.84 11.74 -8.88
CA THR A 33 -17.16 11.65 -9.56
C THR A 33 -18.18 10.83 -8.77
N GLY A 34 -17.69 9.96 -7.89
CA GLY A 34 -18.50 9.26 -6.92
C GLY A 34 -19.22 8.02 -7.43
N PHE A 35 -18.88 7.51 -8.61
CA PHE A 35 -19.32 6.19 -9.07
C PHE A 35 -18.42 5.09 -8.49
N GLU A 36 -18.98 3.88 -8.35
CA GLU A 36 -18.17 2.71 -7.97
C GLU A 36 -17.15 2.41 -9.08
N LEU A 37 -15.88 2.21 -8.69
CA LEU A 37 -14.81 1.91 -9.63
C LEU A 37 -14.89 0.47 -10.11
N THR A 38 -14.71 0.28 -11.41
CA THR A 38 -14.56 -1.05 -12.00
C THR A 38 -13.25 -1.70 -11.52
N ASN A 39 -13.11 -3.02 -11.71
CA ASN A 39 -11.88 -3.72 -11.34
C ASN A 39 -10.64 -3.16 -12.07
N GLU A 40 -10.80 -2.72 -13.32
CA GLU A 40 -9.71 -2.10 -14.09
C GLU A 40 -9.34 -0.73 -13.51
N GLU A 41 -10.33 0.13 -13.25
CA GLU A 41 -10.13 1.46 -12.67
C GLU A 41 -9.49 1.39 -11.28
N ARG A 42 -9.94 0.43 -10.44
CA ARG A 42 -9.33 0.17 -9.13
C ARG A 42 -7.86 -0.24 -9.25
N ASN A 43 -7.55 -1.10 -10.22
CA ASN A 43 -6.17 -1.50 -10.46
C ASN A 43 -5.32 -0.31 -10.89
N LEU A 44 -5.79 0.52 -11.82
CA LEU A 44 -5.12 1.76 -12.26
C LEU A 44 -4.87 2.72 -11.07
N LEU A 45 -5.88 2.97 -10.24
CA LEU A 45 -5.75 3.78 -9.03
C LEU A 45 -4.65 3.24 -8.10
N SER A 46 -4.64 1.92 -7.88
CA SER A 46 -3.66 1.29 -7.00
C SER A 46 -2.24 1.34 -7.56
N VAL A 47 -2.07 1.18 -8.88
CA VAL A 47 -0.77 1.29 -9.56
C VAL A 47 -0.25 2.73 -9.49
N ALA A 48 -1.11 3.71 -9.75
CA ALA A 48 -0.74 5.13 -9.71
C ALA A 48 -0.16 5.51 -8.34
N TYR A 49 -0.96 5.40 -7.28
CA TYR A 49 -0.54 5.85 -5.97
C TYR A 49 0.59 4.99 -5.36
N LYS A 50 0.65 3.67 -5.65
CA LYS A 50 1.76 2.82 -5.23
C LYS A 50 3.10 3.32 -5.78
N ASN A 51 3.14 3.74 -7.04
CA ASN A 51 4.37 4.24 -7.65
C ASN A 51 4.73 5.64 -7.14
N VAL A 52 3.74 6.53 -7.00
CA VAL A 52 3.92 7.88 -6.43
C VAL A 52 4.51 7.78 -5.02
N VAL A 53 3.87 7.05 -4.10
CA VAL A 53 4.36 6.90 -2.72
C VAL A 53 5.67 6.10 -2.66
N GLY A 54 5.84 5.12 -3.55
CA GLY A 54 7.06 4.32 -3.65
C GLY A 54 8.29 5.14 -3.96
N ALA A 55 8.17 6.10 -4.90
CA ALA A 55 9.23 7.03 -5.23
C ALA A 55 9.61 7.93 -4.04
N ARG A 56 8.61 8.54 -3.37
CA ARG A 56 8.85 9.43 -2.21
C ARG A 56 9.45 8.66 -1.02
N ARG A 57 8.99 7.45 -0.75
CA ARG A 57 9.57 6.56 0.28
C ARG A 57 11.03 6.20 -0.03
N SER A 58 11.35 5.93 -1.29
CA SER A 58 12.74 5.64 -1.69
C SER A 58 13.62 6.87 -1.46
N SER A 59 13.16 8.06 -1.89
CA SER A 59 13.88 9.32 -1.67
C SER A 59 14.09 9.59 -0.18
N TRP A 60 13.05 9.42 0.64
CA TRP A 60 13.12 9.62 2.08
C TRP A 60 14.18 8.73 2.75
N ARG A 61 14.22 7.43 2.42
CA ARG A 61 15.24 6.51 2.97
C ARG A 61 16.67 6.93 2.61
N VAL A 62 16.88 7.39 1.37
CA VAL A 62 18.20 7.84 0.92
C VAL A 62 18.62 9.10 1.69
N ILE A 63 17.74 10.09 1.79
CA ILE A 63 18.03 11.35 2.49
C ILE A 63 18.25 11.11 3.98
N SER A 64 17.41 10.29 4.62
CA SER A 64 17.58 9.91 6.02
C SER A 64 18.93 9.22 6.25
N SER A 65 19.38 8.35 5.33
CA SER A 65 20.71 7.74 5.42
C SER A 65 21.85 8.77 5.25
N ILE A 66 21.68 9.79 4.42
CA ILE A 66 22.67 10.87 4.24
C ILE A 66 22.74 11.74 5.50
N GLU A 67 21.60 12.08 6.10
CA GLU A 67 21.53 12.85 7.34
C GLU A 67 22.28 12.16 8.48
N THR A 68 22.07 10.86 8.69
CA THR A 68 22.78 10.08 9.73
C THR A 68 24.29 9.99 9.48
N LYS A 69 24.74 9.92 8.23
CA LYS A 69 26.18 9.79 7.89
C LYS A 69 26.94 11.11 7.93
N THR A 70 26.24 12.24 7.92
CA THR A 70 26.85 13.57 7.83
C THR A 70 27.12 14.12 9.23
N GLU A 71 28.16 13.61 9.89
CA GLU A 71 28.54 14.02 11.26
C GLU A 71 29.56 15.18 11.30
N SER A 72 30.22 15.48 10.17
CA SER A 72 31.42 16.34 10.14
C SER A 72 31.18 17.80 9.77
N SER A 73 29.95 18.17 9.37
CA SER A 73 29.63 19.55 8.98
C SER A 73 28.20 19.92 9.32
N GLU A 74 28.01 20.77 10.34
CA GLU A 74 26.70 21.25 10.81
C GLU A 74 25.86 21.84 9.67
N ARG A 75 26.47 22.59 8.76
CA ARG A 75 25.77 23.19 7.60
C ARG A 75 25.20 22.14 6.66
N LYS A 76 25.94 21.06 6.38
CA LYS A 76 25.46 19.97 5.51
C LYS A 76 24.37 19.14 6.21
N GLN A 77 24.50 18.96 7.52
CA GLN A 77 23.50 18.26 8.33
C GLN A 77 22.17 19.03 8.34
N GLN A 78 22.21 20.35 8.52
CA GLN A 78 21.02 21.19 8.47
C GLN A 78 20.33 21.14 7.09
N MET A 79 21.09 21.22 5.99
CA MET A 79 20.54 21.09 4.63
C MET A 79 19.90 19.71 4.39
N ALA A 80 20.52 18.64 4.89
CA ALA A 80 19.97 17.28 4.77
C ALA A 80 18.66 17.13 5.57
N LYS A 81 18.60 17.71 6.76
CA LYS A 81 17.41 17.72 7.62
C LYS A 81 16.24 18.46 6.97
N GLU A 82 16.46 19.68 6.47
CA GLU A 82 15.42 20.47 5.79
C GLU A 82 14.86 19.72 4.56
N TYR A 83 15.74 19.05 3.81
CA TYR A 83 15.31 18.29 2.65
C TYR A 83 14.56 17.00 3.05
N ARG A 84 14.94 16.34 4.15
CA ARG A 84 14.18 15.22 4.71
C ARG A 84 12.76 15.66 5.08
N GLU A 85 12.63 16.76 5.83
CA GLU A 85 11.35 17.28 6.29
C GLU A 85 10.42 17.66 5.13
N LYS A 86 10.98 18.20 4.03
CA LYS A 86 10.22 18.44 2.79
C LYS A 86 9.64 17.16 2.22
N VAL A 87 10.45 16.11 2.06
CA VAL A 87 9.99 14.81 1.54
C VAL A 87 8.98 14.16 2.48
N GLU A 88 9.12 14.35 3.80
CA GLU A 88 8.14 13.88 4.79
C GLU A 88 6.80 14.60 4.68
N SER A 89 6.78 15.91 4.36
CA SER A 89 5.52 16.63 4.09
C SER A 89 4.83 16.06 2.85
N GLU A 90 5.56 15.94 1.74
CA GLU A 90 5.02 15.39 0.49
C GLU A 90 4.45 13.97 0.69
N LEU A 91 5.17 13.11 1.42
CA LEU A 91 4.71 11.75 1.72
C LEU A 91 3.46 11.75 2.59
N ARG A 92 3.38 12.61 3.61
CA ARG A 92 2.20 12.75 4.47
C ARG A 92 1.00 13.23 3.68
N GLU A 93 1.17 14.24 2.83
CA GLU A 93 0.11 14.77 1.95
C GLU A 93 -0.45 13.69 1.03
N ILE A 94 0.41 12.93 0.35
CA ILE A 94 0.00 11.83 -0.53
C ILE A 94 -0.77 10.75 0.26
N CYS A 95 -0.30 10.40 1.47
CA CYS A 95 -0.98 9.39 2.28
C CYS A 95 -2.36 9.89 2.76
N HIS A 96 -2.46 11.13 3.24
CA HIS A 96 -3.73 11.70 3.65
C HIS A 96 -4.71 11.84 2.49
N ASP A 97 -4.23 12.21 1.29
CA ASP A 97 -5.05 12.27 0.09
C ASP A 97 -5.71 10.92 -0.21
N VAL A 98 -4.92 9.84 -0.18
CA VAL A 98 -5.45 8.49 -0.43
C VAL A 98 -6.37 8.02 0.68
N LEU A 99 -6.05 8.29 1.95
CA LEU A 99 -6.91 7.94 3.08
C LEU A 99 -8.27 8.65 2.96
N ASN A 100 -8.28 9.92 2.56
CA ASN A 100 -9.52 10.67 2.32
C ASN A 100 -10.33 10.07 1.17
N LEU A 101 -9.67 9.69 0.06
CA LEU A 101 -10.36 9.03 -1.05
C LEU A 101 -10.99 7.70 -0.63
N LEU A 102 -10.28 6.93 0.19
CA LEU A 102 -10.76 5.65 0.72
C LEU A 102 -11.97 5.83 1.62
N ASP A 103 -11.92 6.77 2.56
CA ASP A 103 -12.97 6.95 3.57
C ASP A 103 -14.21 7.66 3.04
N VAL A 104 -14.06 8.60 2.12
CA VAL A 104 -15.19 9.39 1.60
C VAL A 104 -15.86 8.73 0.38
N TYR A 105 -15.07 8.15 -0.53
CA TYR A 105 -15.59 7.73 -1.84
C TYR A 105 -15.58 6.22 -2.03
N LEU A 106 -14.52 5.51 -1.64
CA LEU A 106 -14.32 4.11 -2.06
C LEU A 106 -14.94 3.10 -1.09
N ILE A 107 -14.63 3.17 0.21
CA ILE A 107 -15.11 2.21 1.22
C ILE A 107 -16.65 2.27 1.37
N PRO A 108 -17.30 3.46 1.46
CA PRO A 108 -18.75 3.53 1.59
C PRO A 108 -19.52 3.04 0.37
N LYS A 109 -18.91 3.10 -0.83
CA LYS A 109 -19.54 2.74 -2.10
C LYS A 109 -19.22 1.33 -2.57
N ALA A 110 -18.27 0.65 -1.92
CA ALA A 110 -17.90 -0.71 -2.26
C ALA A 110 -19.05 -1.68 -1.94
N SER A 111 -19.71 -2.18 -2.98
CA SER A 111 -20.81 -3.14 -2.87
C SER A 111 -20.29 -4.57 -2.60
N ASN A 112 -19.17 -4.91 -3.22
CA ASN A 112 -18.57 -6.25 -3.16
C ASN A 112 -17.61 -6.41 -1.98
N ALA A 113 -17.68 -7.55 -1.30
CA ALA A 113 -16.77 -7.94 -0.21
C ALA A 113 -15.29 -7.86 -0.63
N GLU A 114 -14.96 -8.34 -1.82
CA GLU A 114 -13.62 -8.28 -2.41
C GLU A 114 -13.10 -6.86 -2.56
N SER A 115 -13.98 -5.94 -2.98
CA SER A 115 -13.63 -4.54 -3.18
C SER A 115 -13.40 -3.85 -1.84
N LYS A 116 -14.25 -4.15 -0.85
CA LYS A 116 -14.13 -3.62 0.50
C LYS A 116 -12.84 -4.08 1.20
N VAL A 117 -12.51 -5.36 1.10
CA VAL A 117 -11.24 -5.90 1.64
C VAL A 117 -10.03 -5.29 0.93
N PHE A 118 -10.11 -5.08 -0.39
CA PHE A 118 -9.06 -4.40 -1.15
C PHE A 118 -8.81 -2.97 -0.61
N TYR A 119 -9.87 -2.18 -0.43
CA TYR A 119 -9.75 -0.80 0.05
C TYR A 119 -9.29 -0.72 1.50
N LEU A 120 -9.77 -1.61 2.38
CA LEU A 120 -9.32 -1.66 3.77
C LEU A 120 -7.85 -2.08 3.89
N LYS A 121 -7.41 -3.06 3.08
CA LYS A 121 -5.99 -3.40 2.99
C LYS A 121 -5.16 -2.19 2.53
N MET A 122 -5.66 -1.47 1.52
CA MET A 122 -5.01 -0.25 1.01
C MET A 122 -4.93 0.81 2.11
N LYS A 123 -6.01 1.04 2.88
CA LYS A 123 -6.04 1.93 4.04
C LYS A 123 -4.96 1.58 5.08
N GLY A 124 -4.85 0.30 5.43
CA GLY A 124 -3.79 -0.20 6.33
C GLY A 124 -2.38 0.06 5.78
N ASP A 125 -2.17 -0.12 4.47
CA ASP A 125 -0.89 0.14 3.81
C ASP A 125 -0.47 1.62 3.89
N TYR A 126 -1.40 2.57 3.74
CA TYR A 126 -1.10 4.02 3.84
C TYR A 126 -0.87 4.48 5.27
N TYR A 127 -1.63 3.99 6.25
CA TYR A 127 -1.30 4.24 7.66
C TYR A 127 0.07 3.67 8.02
N ARG A 128 0.42 2.48 7.51
CA ARG A 128 1.76 1.93 7.70
C ARG A 128 2.84 2.83 7.10
N TYR A 129 2.61 3.48 5.96
CA TYR A 129 3.55 4.46 5.40
C TYR A 129 3.65 5.73 6.24
N LEU A 130 2.54 6.22 6.79
CA LEU A 130 2.55 7.34 7.74
C LEU A 130 3.35 7.01 9.01
N ALA A 131 3.23 5.79 9.53
CA ALA A 131 3.98 5.35 10.71
C ALA A 131 5.51 5.28 10.49
N GLU A 132 5.97 5.19 9.23
CA GLU A 132 7.40 5.22 8.90
C GLU A 132 8.01 6.61 9.13
N VAL A 133 7.24 7.68 8.92
CA VAL A 133 7.69 9.08 9.05
C VAL A 133 7.19 9.77 10.32
N ALA A 134 6.20 9.20 11.02
CA ALA A 134 5.66 9.75 12.25
C ALA A 134 6.64 9.61 13.44
N VAL A 135 6.63 10.59 14.33
CA VAL A 135 7.48 10.65 15.53
C VAL A 135 6.61 10.78 16.78
N GLY A 136 7.05 10.15 17.88
CA GLY A 136 6.39 10.29 19.19
C GLY A 136 5.00 9.66 19.25
N GLU A 137 4.06 10.34 19.91
CA GLU A 137 2.71 9.84 20.20
C GLU A 137 1.86 9.65 18.93
N GLN A 138 2.06 10.48 17.91
CA GLN A 138 1.37 10.36 16.61
C GLN A 138 1.66 9.00 15.94
N LYS A 139 2.84 8.43 16.16
CA LYS A 139 3.20 7.12 15.62
C LYS A 139 2.32 6.01 16.20
N ASN A 140 2.03 6.06 17.50
CA ASN A 140 1.23 5.02 18.16
C ASN A 140 -0.21 5.03 17.63
N ALA A 141 -0.82 6.21 17.50
CA ALA A 141 -2.16 6.37 16.93
C ALA A 141 -2.25 5.82 15.50
N VAL A 142 -1.29 6.19 14.64
CA VAL A 142 -1.24 5.73 13.24
C VAL A 142 -1.03 4.21 13.13
N VAL A 143 -0.24 3.62 14.05
CA VAL A 143 -0.04 2.17 14.10
C VAL A 143 -1.32 1.45 14.50
N GLU A 144 -2.05 1.97 15.49
CA GLU A 144 -3.35 1.44 15.90
C GLU A 144 -4.37 1.51 14.76
N ASP A 145 -4.45 2.64 14.06
CA ASP A 145 -5.33 2.81 12.89
C ASP A 145 -4.98 1.83 11.75
N SER A 146 -3.68 1.61 11.51
CA SER A 146 -3.22 0.61 10.54
C SER A 146 -3.66 -0.80 10.92
N GLN A 147 -3.47 -1.18 12.19
CA GLN A 147 -3.86 -2.50 12.71
C GLN A 147 -5.37 -2.71 12.60
N LYS A 148 -6.16 -1.71 12.99
CA LYS A 148 -7.61 -1.75 12.89
C LYS A 148 -8.07 -1.95 11.45
N ALA A 149 -7.51 -1.21 10.50
CA ALA A 149 -7.86 -1.36 9.08
C ALA A 149 -7.54 -2.76 8.53
N TYR A 150 -6.41 -3.36 8.92
CA TYR A 150 -6.07 -4.72 8.53
C TYR A 150 -6.96 -5.76 9.22
N GLN A 151 -7.34 -5.54 10.48
CA GLN A 151 -8.23 -6.43 11.21
C GLN A 151 -9.64 -6.43 10.60
N ASP A 152 -10.19 -5.26 10.30
CA ASP A 152 -11.47 -5.13 9.59
C ASP A 152 -11.45 -5.85 8.24
N ALA A 153 -10.34 -5.71 7.49
CA ALA A 153 -10.16 -6.41 6.22
C ALA A 153 -10.10 -7.93 6.40
N TYR A 154 -9.45 -8.41 7.46
CA TYR A 154 -9.35 -9.82 7.79
C TYR A 154 -10.71 -10.42 8.17
N ASP A 155 -11.49 -9.73 8.99
CA ASP A 155 -12.78 -10.22 9.46
C ASP A 155 -13.82 -10.31 8.31
N ILE A 156 -13.81 -9.34 7.40
CA ILE A 156 -14.63 -9.39 6.18
C ILE A 156 -14.16 -10.51 5.26
N SER A 157 -12.85 -10.69 5.09
CA SER A 157 -12.32 -11.78 4.26
C SER A 157 -12.72 -13.15 4.84
N LYS A 158 -12.61 -13.33 6.15
CA LYS A 158 -12.95 -14.59 6.83
C LYS A 158 -14.44 -14.93 6.73
N SER A 159 -15.32 -13.92 6.77
CA SER A 159 -16.77 -14.11 6.78
C SER A 159 -17.38 -14.25 5.38
N GLN A 160 -16.86 -13.52 4.38
CA GLN A 160 -17.52 -13.38 3.07
C GLN A 160 -16.72 -13.95 1.90
N MET A 161 -15.46 -14.34 2.10
CA MET A 161 -14.66 -14.99 1.07
C MET A 161 -14.54 -16.47 1.38
N GLN A 162 -14.77 -17.30 0.37
CA GLN A 162 -14.45 -18.72 0.50
C GLN A 162 -12.94 -18.82 0.72
N PRO A 163 -12.46 -19.54 1.76
CA PRO A 163 -11.09 -19.97 1.77
C PRO A 163 -10.91 -20.73 0.47
N THR A 164 -9.98 -20.31 -0.39
CA THR A 164 -9.64 -21.09 -1.58
C THR A 164 -8.98 -22.37 -1.09
N ILE A 165 -9.79 -23.33 -0.66
CA ILE A 165 -9.43 -24.72 -0.60
C ILE A 165 -9.16 -25.08 -2.06
N LEU A 166 -7.88 -25.13 -2.40
CA LEU A 166 -7.43 -25.87 -3.56
C LEU A 166 -8.00 -27.27 -3.40
N PHE A 167 -8.98 -27.61 -4.23
CA PHE A 167 -9.44 -28.97 -4.42
C PHE A 167 -8.23 -29.79 -4.87
N ASP A 168 -7.66 -30.57 -3.96
CA ASP A 168 -6.90 -31.76 -4.31
C ASP A 168 -7.41 -32.86 -3.39
N SER A 169 -8.34 -33.62 -3.93
CA SER A 169 -8.88 -34.85 -3.38
C SER A 169 -7.80 -35.94 -3.37
N ASP A 170 -7.72 -36.66 -2.25
CA ASP A 170 -7.08 -37.96 -2.05
C ASP A 170 -5.55 -38.09 -2.12
N LEU A 171 -4.88 -38.02 -0.96
CA LEU A 171 -3.93 -39.07 -0.55
C LEU A 171 -3.58 -39.01 0.97
N PRO A 172 -3.58 -40.14 1.70
CA PRO A 172 -3.15 -40.20 3.10
C PRO A 172 -1.64 -40.48 3.24
N LEU A 173 -1.03 -39.93 4.30
CA LEU A 173 0.31 -40.24 4.87
C LEU A 173 1.51 -39.93 3.94
N THR A 174 2.46 -39.09 4.33
CA THR A 174 3.55 -39.52 5.24
C THR A 174 4.44 -38.33 5.64
N PHE A 175 4.84 -38.34 6.91
CA PHE A 175 6.20 -38.10 7.40
C PHE A 175 6.85 -36.70 7.30
N GLN A 176 6.99 -36.09 8.49
CA GLN A 176 8.12 -35.31 9.00
C GLN A 176 9.24 -34.94 8.01
N SER A 177 9.43 -33.64 7.79
CA SER A 177 10.74 -33.01 8.00
C SER A 177 10.59 -31.50 8.13
N SER A 178 11.43 -30.92 8.99
CA SER A 178 11.70 -29.48 9.16
C SER A 178 10.80 -28.66 10.08
N THR A 179 10.55 -29.17 11.29
CA THR A 179 10.87 -28.37 12.49
C THR A 179 12.37 -28.04 12.41
N THR A 180 12.72 -26.77 12.19
CA THR A 180 14.00 -26.07 12.47
C THR A 180 14.30 -25.07 11.36
N LYS A 181 13.87 -23.82 11.58
CA LYS A 181 14.50 -22.54 11.18
C LYS A 181 13.51 -21.40 11.46
N PHE A 182 13.19 -21.21 12.74
CA PHE A 182 12.57 -19.98 13.23
C PHE A 182 13.38 -19.51 14.44
N SER A 183 14.56 -18.98 14.14
CA SER A 183 15.33 -18.13 15.05
C SER A 183 16.34 -17.35 14.20
N THR A 184 15.95 -16.13 13.83
CA THR A 184 16.81 -14.96 13.60
C THR A 184 15.92 -13.78 13.16
N PRO A 185 16.04 -12.60 13.81
CA PRO A 185 15.31 -11.41 13.43
C PRO A 185 16.06 -10.71 12.31
N LEU A 186 15.48 -10.68 11.11
CA LEU A 186 16.04 -9.93 9.98
C LEU A 186 14.92 -9.16 9.29
N ILE A 187 14.89 -7.87 9.60
CA ILE A 187 14.39 -6.78 8.78
C ILE A 187 14.73 -7.11 7.32
N ARG A 188 13.72 -7.46 6.52
CA ARG A 188 13.82 -7.44 5.07
C ARG A 188 12.74 -6.50 4.54
N PRO A 189 13.11 -5.43 3.82
CA PRO A 189 12.12 -4.59 3.15
C PRO A 189 11.45 -5.46 2.09
N ALA A 190 10.13 -5.33 1.96
CA ALA A 190 9.38 -6.02 0.92
C ALA A 190 9.92 -5.64 -0.46
N CYS A 191 10.81 -6.47 -0.99
CA CYS A 191 11.23 -6.44 -2.38
C CYS A 191 10.07 -7.00 -3.19
N TRP A 192 9.20 -6.13 -3.70
CA TRP A 192 8.24 -6.52 -4.72
C TRP A 192 8.96 -6.52 -6.08
N PRO A 193 8.88 -7.61 -6.87
CA PRO A 193 9.65 -7.75 -8.08
C PRO A 193 9.22 -6.73 -9.14
N ARG A 194 10.21 -6.08 -9.76
CA ARG A 194 10.07 -5.30 -10.99
C ARG A 194 9.80 -6.26 -12.15
N ARG A 195 8.55 -6.46 -12.56
CA ARG A 195 8.16 -6.79 -13.95
C ARG A 195 6.63 -6.68 -14.13
N PRO A 196 6.16 -6.21 -15.30
CA PRO A 196 4.75 -5.99 -15.59
C PRO A 196 4.11 -7.27 -16.13
N LEU A 197 3.37 -8.00 -15.29
CA LEU A 197 2.42 -9.01 -15.74
C LEU A 197 1.31 -9.11 -14.70
N MET A 198 0.07 -8.99 -15.18
CA MET A 198 -1.19 -9.28 -14.49
C MET A 198 -1.01 -10.10 -13.21
N MET A 199 -1.08 -9.46 -12.04
CA MET A 199 -1.20 -10.20 -10.78
C MET A 199 -2.63 -10.73 -10.68
N ARG A 200 -2.82 -11.97 -11.16
CA ARG A 200 -3.98 -12.81 -10.84
C ARG A 200 -4.19 -12.86 -9.32
N SER A 201 -5.45 -12.90 -8.89
CA SER A 201 -5.93 -12.63 -7.52
C SER A 201 -5.28 -13.46 -6.39
N GLN A 202 -4.51 -14.50 -6.67
CA GLN A 202 -3.93 -15.40 -5.68
C GLN A 202 -2.68 -14.86 -4.95
N SER A 203 -1.98 -13.84 -5.49
CA SER A 203 -0.83 -13.24 -4.79
C SER A 203 -1.26 -12.36 -3.59
N TRP A 204 -2.50 -11.86 -3.61
CA TRP A 204 -3.03 -10.89 -2.64
C TRP A 204 -3.27 -11.49 -1.26
N ILE A 205 -3.81 -12.72 -1.18
CA ILE A 205 -4.10 -13.42 0.09
C ILE A 205 -2.81 -13.84 0.82
N ARG A 206 -1.75 -14.21 0.09
CA ARG A 206 -0.46 -14.59 0.68
C ARG A 206 0.25 -13.43 1.37
N SER A 207 0.06 -12.20 0.90
CA SER A 207 0.67 -11.01 1.52
C SER A 207 -0.03 -10.61 2.83
N MET A 208 -1.35 -10.83 2.93
CA MET A 208 -2.14 -10.56 4.13
C MET A 208 -1.77 -11.46 5.32
N ARG A 209 -1.46 -12.74 5.07
CA ARG A 209 -1.08 -13.72 6.10
C ARG A 209 0.30 -13.46 6.74
N ILE A 210 1.13 -12.61 6.13
CA ILE A 210 2.46 -12.25 6.63
C ILE A 210 2.39 -11.09 7.65
N VAL A 211 1.47 -10.14 7.45
CA VAL A 211 1.34 -8.94 8.31
C VAL A 211 0.77 -9.27 9.69
N THR A 212 -0.15 -10.25 9.79
CA THR A 212 -0.77 -10.65 11.07
C THR A 212 0.12 -11.55 11.95
N ARG A 213 1.32 -11.94 11.48
CA ARG A 213 2.26 -12.81 12.21
C ARG A 213 3.48 -12.08 12.77
N THR A 214 3.62 -10.77 12.52
CA THR A 214 4.83 -9.99 12.83
C THR A 214 4.66 -8.94 13.94
N VAL A 215 3.72 -9.14 14.87
CA VAL A 215 3.72 -8.40 16.14
C VAL A 215 3.63 -9.43 17.27
N PRO A 216 4.58 -9.42 18.24
CA PRO A 216 4.62 -10.37 19.36
C PRO A 216 3.37 -10.31 20.24
#